data_AF-A0A7W7GXE3-F1
#
_entry.id   AF-A0A7W7GXE3-F1
#
_cell.length_a   1.000
_cell.length_b   1.000
_cell.length_c   1.000
_cell.angle_alpha   90.00
_cell.angle_beta   90.00
_cell.angle_gamma   90.00
#
_symmetry.space_group_name_H-M   'P 1'
#
loop_
_entity.id
_entity.type
_entity.pdbx_description
1 polymer ?
#
loop_
_entity_poly.entity_id
_entity_poly.type
_entity_poly.pdbx_seq_one_letter_code
_entity_poly.pdbx_strand_id
1 'polypeptide(L)'
;MTGVRLLVGTRKGAFILTSDGTRQDWTIDGPHFAGWEIYHMNGSPADPDRLWASQTSGWFGQVMQRSDDGGKNWQAVGNDFAYSPPVGDHLWYDGTPRPWEFKRIWHLEPSRTDPDTVWAGAEDAALYKSTDGGQKWEELTALRQHRTGPQWQPGAGGMCLHTILLHPTDPDRMYIAISAAGAFRTDDGGATWQPINAGLRSEGIPDEDAEVGHCVHRLALHPSRPDTLFMQKHWDVMRTDDAGGRWREVSGNLPTDFGFPIAVHAHEPETIYVVPITSDSLHYVMDGKLRVYRSRSGGEQWEPLTAGLPQSHCYVNVLRDAMAVDTLDECGVYFGTSGGQVYASADSGDSWTAIARDLPPVLSVEVQVLP
;
A
#
# COMPACT_ATOMS: atom_id res chain seq x y z
N MET A 1 18.31 9.40 -19.97
CA MET A 1 17.11 9.38 -20.85
C MET A 1 16.06 8.90 -19.91
N THR A 2 15.07 9.73 -19.61
CA THR A 2 14.12 9.41 -18.55
C THR A 2 13.43 8.08 -18.84
N GLY A 3 13.36 7.21 -17.83
CA GLY A 3 12.74 5.90 -17.93
C GLY A 3 11.81 5.62 -16.75
N VAL A 4 11.09 4.51 -16.83
CA VAL A 4 10.22 4.04 -15.74
C VAL A 4 10.60 2.61 -15.38
N ARG A 5 10.64 2.34 -14.08
CA ARG A 5 10.78 0.98 -13.53
C ARG A 5 9.60 0.68 -12.63
N LEU A 6 8.93 -0.45 -12.86
CA LEU A 6 7.97 -1.05 -11.93
C LEU A 6 8.62 -2.17 -11.15
N LEU A 7 8.35 -2.21 -9.86
CA LEU A 7 8.72 -3.29 -8.94
C LEU A 7 7.46 -4.07 -8.60
N VAL A 8 7.39 -5.32 -9.04
CA VAL A 8 6.17 -6.14 -8.95
C VAL A 8 6.43 -7.32 -8.02
N GLY A 9 5.84 -7.26 -6.82
CA GLY A 9 5.83 -8.35 -5.86
C GLY A 9 4.68 -9.32 -6.16
N THR A 10 4.96 -10.63 -6.16
CA THR A 10 3.95 -11.65 -6.45
C THR A 10 3.99 -12.80 -5.46
N ARG A 11 2.99 -13.68 -5.52
CA ARG A 11 2.96 -14.94 -4.75
C ARG A 11 4.09 -15.92 -5.08
N LYS A 12 4.84 -15.76 -6.19
CA LYS A 12 5.92 -16.69 -6.57
C LYS A 12 7.15 -16.00 -7.17
N GLY A 13 7.52 -14.85 -6.64
CA GLY A 13 8.74 -14.13 -6.97
C GLY A 13 8.50 -12.64 -7.20
N ALA A 14 9.58 -11.96 -7.50
CA ALA A 14 9.61 -10.55 -7.87
C ALA A 14 9.89 -10.39 -9.35
N PHE A 15 9.33 -9.35 -9.96
CA PHE A 15 9.59 -8.97 -11.34
C PHE A 15 9.88 -7.48 -11.41
N ILE A 16 10.86 -7.11 -12.24
CA ILE A 16 11.22 -5.73 -12.51
C ILE A 16 10.86 -5.45 -13.96
N LEU A 17 9.94 -4.51 -14.18
CA LEU A 17 9.50 -4.13 -15.53
C LEU A 17 10.06 -2.76 -15.84
N THR A 18 10.73 -2.59 -16.97
CA THR A 18 11.32 -1.30 -17.36
C THR A 18 10.86 -0.84 -18.73
N SER A 19 10.71 0.48 -18.87
CA SER A 19 10.41 1.15 -20.13
C SER A 19 11.15 2.49 -20.18
N ASP A 20 11.26 3.07 -21.38
CA ASP A 20 11.67 4.47 -21.51
C ASP A 20 10.52 5.41 -21.13
N GLY A 21 10.74 6.73 -21.22
CA GLY A 21 9.73 7.73 -20.88
C GLY A 21 8.47 7.69 -21.74
N THR A 22 8.49 6.98 -22.89
CA THR A 22 7.28 6.80 -23.72
C THR A 22 6.32 5.76 -23.13
N ARG A 23 6.83 4.85 -22.30
CA ARG A 23 6.07 3.77 -21.63
C ARG A 23 5.36 2.82 -22.60
N GLN A 24 5.82 2.73 -23.85
CA GLN A 24 5.22 1.88 -24.89
C GLN A 24 5.76 0.45 -24.85
N ASP A 25 7.09 0.29 -24.85
CA ASP A 25 7.77 -1.01 -24.88
C ASP A 25 8.34 -1.35 -23.50
N TRP A 26 8.04 -2.56 -23.01
CA TRP A 26 8.42 -2.99 -21.67
C TRP A 26 9.33 -4.22 -21.72
N THR A 27 10.42 -4.19 -20.96
CA THR A 27 11.26 -5.36 -20.68
C THR A 27 10.89 -5.92 -19.31
N ILE A 28 10.75 -7.24 -19.20
CA ILE A 28 10.46 -7.93 -17.94
C ILE A 28 11.72 -8.68 -17.50
N ASP A 29 12.20 -8.40 -16.30
CA ASP A 29 13.30 -9.10 -15.65
C ASP A 29 12.80 -9.90 -14.43
N GLY A 30 13.20 -11.16 -14.33
CA GLY A 30 12.76 -12.11 -13.30
C GLY A 30 12.42 -13.51 -13.83
N PRO A 31 11.86 -14.41 -13.00
CA PRO A 31 11.54 -14.17 -11.59
C PRO A 31 12.79 -14.05 -10.71
N HIS A 32 12.88 -12.96 -9.97
CA HIS A 32 13.74 -12.85 -8.80
C HIS A 32 13.11 -13.64 -7.65
N PHE A 33 13.92 -14.30 -6.82
CA PHE A 33 13.43 -15.09 -5.68
C PHE A 33 12.38 -16.16 -6.07
N ALA A 34 12.59 -16.87 -7.17
CA ALA A 34 11.63 -17.80 -7.74
C ALA A 34 11.01 -18.75 -6.69
N GLY A 35 9.67 -18.79 -6.64
CA GLY A 35 8.92 -19.64 -5.71
C GLY A 35 8.66 -19.06 -4.33
N TRP A 36 9.21 -17.89 -3.99
CA TRP A 36 8.93 -17.18 -2.74
C TRP A 36 7.80 -16.17 -2.91
N GLU A 37 7.07 -15.89 -1.84
CA GLU A 37 6.14 -14.76 -1.82
C GLU A 37 6.93 -13.47 -1.61
N ILE A 38 6.68 -12.49 -2.47
CA ILE A 38 7.23 -11.14 -2.32
C ILE A 38 6.07 -10.22 -2.02
N TYR A 39 5.89 -9.90 -0.74
CA TYR A 39 4.74 -9.12 -0.27
C TYR A 39 4.81 -7.68 -0.75
N HIS A 40 6.00 -7.09 -0.68
CA HIS A 40 6.25 -5.73 -1.12
C HIS A 40 7.69 -5.56 -1.58
N MET A 41 7.89 -4.72 -2.58
CA MET A 41 9.19 -4.23 -3.02
C MET A 41 9.09 -2.73 -3.16
N ASN A 42 10.10 -2.01 -2.71
CA ASN A 42 10.15 -0.56 -2.92
C ASN A 42 11.58 -0.10 -3.16
N GLY A 43 11.73 0.99 -3.91
CA GLY A 43 13.01 1.59 -4.23
C GLY A 43 13.15 2.96 -3.57
N SER A 44 14.37 3.29 -3.13
CA SER A 44 14.60 4.60 -2.54
C SER A 44 14.40 5.70 -3.59
N PRO A 45 13.63 6.75 -3.29
CA PRO A 45 13.60 7.95 -4.11
C PRO A 45 14.89 8.78 -3.98
N ALA A 46 15.68 8.59 -2.91
CA ALA A 46 16.94 9.28 -2.70
C ALA A 46 18.12 8.64 -3.46
N ASP A 47 18.03 7.33 -3.74
CA ASP A 47 18.96 6.59 -4.60
C ASP A 47 18.18 5.50 -5.36
N PRO A 48 17.93 5.67 -6.67
CA PRO A 48 17.15 4.70 -7.42
C PRO A 48 17.82 3.32 -7.49
N ASP A 49 19.12 3.16 -7.25
CA ASP A 49 19.74 1.83 -7.27
C ASP A 49 19.49 1.04 -5.97
N ARG A 50 19.07 1.72 -4.90
CA ARG A 50 18.71 1.11 -3.62
C ARG A 50 17.29 0.56 -3.63
N LEU A 51 17.13 -0.76 -3.58
CA LEU A 51 15.84 -1.42 -3.49
C LEU A 51 15.78 -2.33 -2.26
N TRP A 52 14.58 -2.51 -1.69
CA TRP A 52 14.29 -3.53 -0.69
C TRP A 52 13.16 -4.43 -1.15
N ALA A 53 13.17 -5.68 -0.70
CA ALA A 53 12.07 -6.63 -0.93
C ALA A 53 11.76 -7.41 0.36
N SER A 54 10.47 -7.50 0.68
CA SER A 54 9.95 -8.36 1.73
C SER A 54 9.69 -9.76 1.16
N GLN A 55 10.67 -10.64 1.32
CA GLN A 55 10.59 -12.03 0.91
C GLN A 55 10.07 -12.88 2.07
N THR A 56 9.09 -13.75 1.83
CA THR A 56 8.56 -14.64 2.85
C THR A 56 8.16 -16.00 2.29
N SER A 57 8.23 -17.03 3.13
CA SER A 57 7.66 -18.34 2.84
C SER A 57 7.22 -19.05 4.11
N GLY A 58 6.27 -19.98 4.00
CA GLY A 58 5.84 -20.80 5.14
C GLY A 58 6.92 -21.72 5.73
N TRP A 59 8.03 -21.95 5.02
CA TRP A 59 9.13 -22.82 5.47
C TRP A 59 10.27 -22.07 6.14
N PHE A 60 10.61 -20.88 5.64
CA PHE A 60 11.77 -20.12 6.10
C PHE A 60 11.40 -18.82 6.79
N GLY A 61 10.11 -18.46 6.82
CA GLY A 61 9.64 -17.20 7.38
C GLY A 61 10.07 -15.99 6.57
N GLN A 62 10.17 -14.84 7.23
CA GLN A 62 10.62 -13.58 6.66
C GLN A 62 12.12 -13.63 6.31
N VAL A 63 12.48 -13.06 5.17
CA VAL A 63 13.85 -12.69 4.79
C VAL A 63 13.81 -11.30 4.15
N MET A 64 14.56 -10.34 4.71
CA MET A 64 14.74 -9.04 4.06
C MET A 64 15.83 -9.10 3.01
N GLN A 65 15.52 -8.59 1.83
CA GLN A 65 16.44 -8.51 0.70
C GLN A 65 16.71 -7.05 0.36
N ARG A 66 17.92 -6.77 -0.09
CA ARG A 66 18.34 -5.46 -0.58
C ARG A 66 19.10 -5.59 -1.89
N SER A 67 18.89 -4.63 -2.79
CA SER A 67 19.72 -4.42 -3.97
C SER A 67 20.34 -3.02 -3.91
N ASP A 68 21.57 -2.91 -4.40
CA ASP A 68 22.33 -1.65 -4.47
C ASP A 68 22.70 -1.31 -5.94
N ASP A 69 22.08 -1.99 -6.90
CA ASP A 69 22.36 -1.85 -8.34
C ASP A 69 21.08 -1.92 -9.20
N GLY A 70 19.97 -1.48 -8.59
CA GLY A 70 18.69 -1.35 -9.27
C GLY A 70 17.97 -2.68 -9.53
N GLY A 71 18.30 -3.71 -8.75
CA GLY A 71 17.65 -5.03 -8.76
C GLY A 71 18.39 -6.09 -9.56
N LYS A 72 19.62 -5.83 -10.03
CA LYS A 72 20.43 -6.81 -10.78
C LYS A 72 21.01 -7.87 -9.86
N ASN A 73 21.44 -7.46 -8.67
CA ASN A 73 21.92 -8.34 -7.61
C ASN A 73 21.18 -8.05 -6.30
N TRP A 74 20.94 -9.11 -5.53
CA TRP A 74 20.24 -9.05 -4.26
C TRP A 74 21.05 -9.74 -3.16
N GLN A 75 20.99 -9.18 -1.96
CA GLN A 75 21.60 -9.76 -0.77
C GLN A 75 20.63 -9.72 0.41
N ALA A 76 20.66 -10.77 1.24
CA ALA A 76 19.93 -10.77 2.49
C ALA A 76 20.57 -9.77 3.46
N VAL A 77 19.73 -9.03 4.18
CA VAL A 77 20.14 -8.02 5.18
C VAL A 77 19.58 -8.40 6.56
N GLY A 78 19.62 -7.47 7.52
CA GLY A 78 19.08 -7.67 8.86
C GLY A 78 17.64 -8.18 8.84
N ASN A 79 17.36 -9.14 9.70
CA ASN A 79 16.09 -9.88 9.70
C ASN A 79 15.59 -10.20 11.13
N ASP A 80 16.03 -9.41 12.11
CA ASP A 80 15.54 -9.50 13.48
C ASP A 80 14.35 -8.55 13.64
N PHE A 81 13.16 -9.13 13.73
CA PHE A 81 11.90 -8.44 13.95
C PHE A 81 11.21 -8.94 15.22
N ALA A 82 11.97 -9.33 16.24
CA ALA A 82 11.39 -9.62 17.53
C ALA A 82 10.67 -8.36 18.09
N TYR A 83 9.49 -8.54 18.68
CA TYR A 83 8.81 -7.45 19.38
C TYR A 83 9.53 -7.14 20.69
N SER A 84 9.77 -5.85 20.90
CA SER A 84 10.41 -5.31 22.08
C SER A 84 9.53 -5.51 23.31
N PRO A 85 10.09 -5.99 24.43
CA PRO A 85 9.32 -6.16 25.65
C PRO A 85 8.85 -4.80 26.24
N PRO A 86 7.70 -4.76 26.94
CA PRO A 86 6.75 -5.86 27.08
C PRO A 86 5.99 -6.09 25.76
N VAL A 87 5.84 -7.37 25.38
CA VAL A 87 5.12 -7.75 24.15
C VAL A 87 3.61 -7.52 24.35
N GLY A 88 3.05 -7.98 25.46
CA GLY A 88 1.62 -7.80 25.77
C GLY A 88 0.70 -8.61 24.85
N ASP A 89 -0.59 -8.27 24.89
CA ASP A 89 -1.64 -8.95 24.12
C ASP A 89 -2.48 -7.94 23.33
N HIS A 90 -3.16 -8.41 22.28
CA HIS A 90 -4.27 -7.74 21.60
C HIS A 90 -5.49 -8.68 21.54
N LEU A 91 -6.63 -8.20 21.05
CA LEU A 91 -7.82 -9.02 20.92
C LEU A 91 -7.79 -9.83 19.61
N TRP A 92 -8.39 -11.01 19.64
CA TRP A 92 -8.66 -11.83 18.47
C TRP A 92 -10.11 -11.65 18.00
N TYR A 93 -10.50 -12.26 16.87
CA TYR A 93 -11.85 -12.11 16.30
C TYR A 93 -12.98 -12.60 17.23
N ASP A 94 -12.66 -13.42 18.23
CA ASP A 94 -13.59 -13.94 19.23
C ASP A 94 -13.58 -13.10 20.53
N GLY A 95 -12.85 -11.98 20.56
CA GLY A 95 -12.69 -11.12 21.72
C GLY A 95 -11.76 -11.69 22.79
N THR A 96 -11.07 -12.81 22.54
CA THR A 96 -10.06 -13.34 23.47
C THR A 96 -8.72 -12.62 23.31
N PRO A 97 -8.00 -12.32 24.40
CA PRO A 97 -6.65 -11.77 24.31
C PRO A 97 -5.68 -12.82 23.76
N ARG A 98 -4.77 -12.39 22.89
CA ARG A 98 -3.70 -13.18 22.28
C ARG A 98 -2.40 -12.37 22.30
N PRO A 99 -1.24 -13.01 22.48
CA PRO A 99 0.04 -12.32 22.43
C PRO A 99 0.25 -11.71 21.04
N TRP A 100 0.95 -10.58 20.99
CA TRP A 100 1.46 -10.06 19.72
C TRP A 100 2.50 -11.02 19.16
N GLU A 101 2.33 -11.41 17.89
CA GLU A 101 3.24 -12.31 17.21
C GLU A 101 3.64 -11.76 15.84
N PHE A 102 4.96 -11.66 15.62
CA PHE A 102 5.50 -11.34 14.30
C PHE A 102 5.23 -12.48 13.32
N LYS A 103 4.71 -12.13 12.15
CA LYS A 103 4.44 -13.05 11.04
C LYS A 103 5.26 -12.71 9.81
N ARG A 104 5.26 -11.44 9.39
CA ARG A 104 5.98 -10.97 8.20
C ARG A 104 6.07 -9.45 8.13
N ILE A 105 6.92 -8.94 7.25
CA ILE A 105 6.89 -7.56 6.77
C ILE A 105 5.90 -7.45 5.62
N TRP A 106 4.90 -6.60 5.78
CA TRP A 106 3.84 -6.38 4.82
C TRP A 106 4.17 -5.25 3.85
N HIS A 107 4.69 -4.12 4.33
CA HIS A 107 4.96 -2.91 3.55
C HIS A 107 6.34 -2.33 3.83
N LEU A 108 6.97 -1.73 2.83
CA LEU A 108 8.26 -1.04 2.93
C LEU A 108 8.13 0.39 2.41
N GLU A 109 8.58 1.36 3.20
CA GLU A 109 8.54 2.78 2.85
C GLU A 109 9.94 3.40 3.01
N PRO A 110 10.71 3.55 1.92
CA PRO A 110 12.00 4.21 1.93
C PRO A 110 11.91 5.71 2.25
N SER A 111 12.94 6.25 2.89
CA SER A 111 13.05 7.69 3.11
C SER A 111 13.19 8.46 1.80
N ARG A 112 12.59 9.66 1.80
CA ARG A 112 12.62 10.60 0.68
C ARG A 112 13.99 11.24 0.45
N THR A 113 14.83 11.25 1.47
CA THR A 113 16.06 12.06 1.50
C THR A 113 17.30 11.29 1.92
N ASP A 114 17.13 10.06 2.43
CA ASP A 114 18.23 9.23 2.90
C ASP A 114 18.10 7.81 2.34
N PRO A 115 19.01 7.37 1.46
CA PRO A 115 18.91 6.06 0.84
C PRO A 115 19.11 4.90 1.82
N ASP A 116 19.64 5.11 3.02
CA ASP A 116 19.83 4.04 4.00
C ASP A 116 18.72 3.98 5.06
N THR A 117 17.77 4.93 5.03
CA THR A 117 16.61 4.92 5.93
C THR A 117 15.38 4.32 5.26
N VAL A 118 14.76 3.33 5.92
CA VAL A 118 13.54 2.67 5.46
C VAL A 118 12.67 2.28 6.65
N TRP A 119 11.36 2.45 6.52
CA TRP A 119 10.37 1.95 7.47
C TRP A 119 9.73 0.66 6.97
N ALA A 120 9.37 -0.22 7.88
CA ALA A 120 8.72 -1.48 7.57
C ALA A 120 7.47 -1.67 8.43
N GLY A 121 6.33 -1.90 7.76
CA GLY A 121 5.07 -2.27 8.39
C GLY A 121 4.96 -3.78 8.53
N ALA A 122 4.67 -4.29 9.72
CA ALA A 122 4.59 -5.71 10.00
C ALA A 122 3.14 -6.21 10.16
N GLU A 123 2.98 -7.52 10.00
CA GLU A 123 1.88 -8.31 10.58
C GLU A 123 2.48 -9.05 11.80
N ASP A 124 1.99 -8.94 13.04
CA ASP A 124 0.82 -8.17 13.52
C ASP A 124 1.14 -6.71 13.96
N ALA A 125 0.80 -5.75 13.10
CA ALA A 125 0.75 -4.29 13.32
C ALA A 125 1.87 -3.60 14.15
N ALA A 126 3.12 -3.94 13.87
CA ALA A 126 4.28 -3.19 14.37
C ALA A 126 4.91 -2.33 13.25
N LEU A 127 5.54 -1.23 13.66
CA LEU A 127 6.33 -0.37 12.79
C LEU A 127 7.80 -0.51 13.15
N TYR A 128 8.64 -0.77 12.15
CA TYR A 128 10.08 -0.81 12.30
C TYR A 128 10.73 0.30 11.47
N LYS A 129 11.94 0.67 11.87
CA LYS A 129 12.82 1.56 11.13
C LYS A 129 14.22 0.95 11.03
N SER A 130 14.84 1.11 9.88
CA SER A 130 16.27 0.94 9.69
C SER A 130 16.87 2.26 9.22
N THR A 131 18.10 2.56 9.63
CA THR A 131 18.90 3.72 9.18
C THR A 131 20.29 3.32 8.68
N ASP A 132 20.49 2.03 8.41
CA ASP A 132 21.74 1.45 7.97
C ASP A 132 21.56 0.54 6.74
N GLY A 133 20.57 0.89 5.91
CA GLY A 133 20.24 0.20 4.68
C GLY A 133 19.66 -1.19 4.93
N GLY A 134 18.88 -1.37 6.00
CA GLY A 134 18.21 -2.63 6.35
C GLY A 134 19.08 -3.62 7.13
N GLN A 135 20.27 -3.24 7.59
CA GLN A 135 21.18 -4.15 8.31
C GLN A 135 20.72 -4.39 9.74
N LYS A 136 20.07 -3.40 10.35
CA LYS A 136 19.39 -3.50 11.64
C LYS A 136 18.01 -2.88 11.55
N TRP A 137 17.08 -3.47 12.30
CA TRP A 137 15.71 -2.99 12.41
C TRP A 137 15.38 -2.71 13.87
N GLU A 138 14.85 -1.53 14.12
CA GLU A 138 14.42 -1.08 15.44
C GLU A 138 12.91 -0.89 15.43
N GLU A 139 12.20 -1.49 16.38
CA GLU A 139 10.76 -1.28 16.53
C GLU A 139 10.48 0.11 17.10
N LEU A 140 9.57 0.84 16.46
CA LEU A 140 8.96 2.06 17.01
C LEU A 140 7.79 1.66 17.92
N THR A 141 8.14 1.27 19.15
CA THR A 141 7.24 0.58 20.10
C THR A 141 6.01 1.39 20.50
N ALA A 142 6.08 2.72 20.46
CA ALA A 142 5.01 3.62 20.89
C ALA A 142 3.67 3.37 20.18
N LEU A 143 3.71 2.85 18.95
CA LEU A 143 2.51 2.50 18.20
C LEU A 143 1.79 1.31 18.84
N ARG A 144 2.47 0.16 18.96
CA ARG A 144 1.88 -1.06 19.54
C ARG A 144 1.52 -0.86 21.01
N GLN A 145 2.34 -0.09 21.73
CA GLN A 145 2.12 0.25 23.13
C GLN A 145 1.11 1.39 23.34
N HIS A 146 0.52 1.93 22.27
CA HIS A 146 -0.56 2.90 22.38
C HIS A 146 -1.70 2.32 23.23
N ARG A 147 -2.40 3.15 24.00
CA ARG A 147 -3.42 2.70 24.97
C ARG A 147 -4.56 1.87 24.37
N THR A 148 -4.80 2.02 23.06
CA THR A 148 -5.81 1.26 22.31
C THR A 148 -5.28 -0.06 21.76
N GLY A 149 -3.96 -0.28 21.73
CA GLY A 149 -3.31 -1.48 21.19
C GLY A 149 -3.93 -2.78 21.69
N PRO A 150 -4.17 -2.94 23.01
CA PRO A 150 -4.84 -4.13 23.55
C PRO A 150 -6.26 -4.37 23.04
N GLN A 151 -6.90 -3.41 22.38
CA GLN A 151 -8.25 -3.51 21.83
C GLN A 151 -8.27 -3.82 20.33
N TRP A 152 -7.13 -3.77 19.64
CA TRP A 152 -7.06 -4.03 18.21
C TRP A 152 -7.38 -5.49 17.91
N GLN A 153 -8.06 -5.71 16.78
CA GLN A 153 -8.55 -7.02 16.35
C GLN A 153 -8.23 -7.23 14.88
N PRO A 154 -7.69 -8.39 14.48
CA PRO A 154 -7.45 -8.69 13.08
C PRO A 154 -8.77 -8.81 12.30
N GLY A 155 -8.75 -8.31 11.06
CA GLY A 155 -9.76 -8.71 10.06
C GLY A 155 -9.44 -10.07 9.45
N ALA A 156 -10.27 -10.53 8.51
CA ALA A 156 -10.08 -11.81 7.82
C ALA A 156 -8.73 -11.94 7.10
N GLY A 157 -8.12 -10.81 6.72
CA GLY A 157 -6.80 -10.75 6.09
C GLY A 157 -5.59 -10.68 7.03
N GLY A 158 -5.78 -10.80 8.36
CA GLY A 158 -4.75 -10.56 9.38
C GLY A 158 -4.70 -9.11 9.87
N MET A 159 -3.89 -8.82 10.90
CA MET A 159 -3.70 -7.45 11.43
C MET A 159 -2.40 -6.83 10.87
N CYS A 160 -2.47 -6.25 9.67
CA CYS A 160 -1.28 -5.78 8.95
C CYS A 160 -1.16 -4.25 8.95
N LEU A 161 0.03 -3.73 9.29
CA LEU A 161 0.42 -2.35 9.01
C LEU A 161 0.86 -2.28 7.55
N HIS A 162 0.02 -1.69 6.69
CA HIS A 162 0.19 -1.73 5.24
C HIS A 162 0.41 -0.35 4.61
N THR A 163 0.00 0.72 5.26
CA THR A 163 0.26 2.09 4.78
C THR A 163 1.22 2.79 5.71
N ILE A 164 2.28 3.37 5.15
CA ILE A 164 3.17 4.33 5.80
C ILE A 164 3.32 5.49 4.82
N LEU A 165 2.83 6.68 5.19
CA LEU A 165 2.94 7.89 4.39
C LEU A 165 3.82 8.90 5.13
N LEU A 166 5.00 9.15 4.59
CA LEU A 166 5.92 10.17 5.10
C LEU A 166 5.45 11.56 4.62
N HIS A 167 5.34 12.53 5.54
CA HIS A 167 4.96 13.87 5.15
C HIS A 167 6.06 14.51 4.27
N PRO A 168 5.71 15.19 3.16
CA PRO A 168 6.67 15.63 2.14
C PRO A 168 7.69 16.66 2.62
N THR A 169 7.34 17.45 3.63
CA THR A 169 8.15 18.58 4.11
C THR A 169 8.34 18.62 5.62
N ASP A 170 7.76 17.66 6.35
CA ASP A 170 7.84 17.60 7.81
C ASP A 170 8.32 16.19 8.18
N PRO A 171 9.60 16.02 8.54
CA PRO A 171 10.16 14.70 8.81
C PRO A 171 9.59 14.05 10.08
N ASP A 172 8.95 14.83 10.96
CA ASP A 172 8.38 14.32 12.21
C ASP A 172 6.93 13.87 12.04
N ARG A 173 6.28 14.23 10.92
CA ARG A 173 4.91 13.81 10.63
C ARG A 173 4.87 12.59 9.72
N MET A 174 4.12 11.57 10.15
CA MET A 174 3.77 10.43 9.31
C MET A 174 2.35 9.94 9.60
N TYR A 175 1.73 9.35 8.59
CA TYR A 175 0.44 8.68 8.70
C TYR A 175 0.64 7.19 8.47
N ILE A 176 -0.08 6.37 9.21
CA ILE A 176 -0.10 4.92 8.99
C ILE A 176 -1.52 4.40 8.98
N ALA A 177 -1.71 3.23 8.38
CA ALA A 177 -2.96 2.50 8.48
C ALA A 177 -2.74 1.01 8.73
N ILE A 178 -3.62 0.47 9.57
CA ILE A 178 -3.62 -0.92 10.02
C ILE A 178 -4.99 -1.54 9.71
N SER A 179 -4.99 -2.66 8.99
CA SER A 179 -6.15 -3.51 8.76
C SER A 179 -6.10 -4.66 9.77
N ALA A 180 -6.90 -4.75 10.83
CA ALA A 180 -7.84 -3.75 11.33
C ALA A 180 -7.38 -3.17 12.68
N ALA A 181 -7.42 -1.84 12.74
CA ALA A 181 -7.24 -1.01 13.93
C ALA A 181 -7.58 0.44 13.57
N GLY A 182 -7.36 0.84 12.32
CA GLY A 182 -7.67 2.17 11.81
C GLY A 182 -6.42 2.87 11.31
N ALA A 183 -6.52 4.19 11.15
CA ALA A 183 -5.42 5.08 10.82
C ALA A 183 -4.87 5.79 12.05
N PHE A 184 -3.57 6.07 12.04
CA PHE A 184 -2.87 6.83 13.09
C PHE A 184 -1.94 7.86 12.46
N ARG A 185 -1.71 8.96 13.17
CA ARG A 185 -0.75 10.00 12.81
C ARG A 185 0.25 10.20 13.94
N THR A 186 1.50 10.40 13.61
CA THR A 186 2.49 10.97 14.52
C THR A 186 2.87 12.37 14.05
N ASP A 187 3.25 13.23 14.99
CA ASP A 187 3.76 14.59 14.74
C ASP A 187 5.14 14.78 15.43
N ASP A 188 5.76 13.70 15.91
CA ASP A 188 7.00 13.70 16.69
C ASP A 188 7.95 12.55 16.32
N GLY A 189 7.93 12.13 15.05
CA GLY A 189 8.82 11.11 14.51
C GLY A 189 8.49 9.68 14.96
N GLY A 190 7.28 9.45 15.46
CA GLY A 190 6.79 8.14 15.91
C GLY A 190 6.93 7.89 17.41
N ALA A 191 7.28 8.92 18.20
CA ALA A 191 7.37 8.82 19.65
C ALA A 191 5.98 8.76 20.32
N THR A 192 4.98 9.41 19.73
CA THR A 192 3.56 9.29 20.08
C THR A 192 2.68 9.16 18.84
N TRP A 193 1.48 8.60 19.04
CA TRP A 193 0.53 8.33 17.97
C TRP A 193 -0.87 8.80 18.36
N GLN A 194 -1.54 9.46 17.42
CA GLN A 194 -2.91 9.92 17.53
C GLN A 194 -3.79 9.08 16.60
N PRO A 195 -4.84 8.40 17.10
CA PRO A 195 -5.86 7.81 16.23
C PRO A 195 -6.54 8.91 15.41
N ILE A 196 -6.69 8.69 14.10
CA ILE A 196 -7.29 9.65 13.17
C ILE A 196 -8.46 8.99 12.42
N ASN A 197 -9.46 8.54 13.18
CA ASN A 197 -10.59 7.74 12.68
C ASN A 197 -11.96 8.43 12.85
N ALA A 198 -11.98 9.68 13.33
CA ALA A 198 -13.24 10.39 13.56
C ALA A 198 -14.02 10.56 12.25
N GLY A 199 -15.34 10.30 12.29
CA GLY A 199 -16.23 10.32 11.12
C GLY A 199 -16.32 8.99 10.37
N LEU A 200 -15.49 7.99 10.69
CA LEU A 200 -15.61 6.66 10.10
C LEU A 200 -16.76 5.87 10.74
N ARG A 201 -17.43 5.02 9.95
CA ARG A 201 -18.44 4.08 10.43
C ARG A 201 -18.20 2.71 9.84
N SER A 202 -18.31 1.66 10.64
CA SER A 202 -18.20 0.28 10.16
C SER A 202 -19.35 -0.55 10.74
N GLU A 203 -19.68 -1.67 10.09
CA GLU A 203 -20.54 -2.68 10.72
C GLU A 203 -19.93 -3.10 12.08
N GLY A 204 -20.76 -3.10 13.13
CA GLY A 204 -20.31 -3.37 14.50
C GLY A 204 -19.60 -2.19 15.22
N ILE A 205 -19.26 -1.12 14.51
CA ILE A 205 -18.66 0.12 15.05
C ILE A 205 -19.44 1.34 14.51
N PRO A 206 -20.68 1.55 15.00
CA PRO A 206 -21.54 2.64 14.50
C PRO A 206 -21.20 4.01 15.10
N ASP A 207 -20.42 4.04 16.18
CA ASP A 207 -19.95 5.28 16.81
C ASP A 207 -18.88 5.93 15.92
N GLU A 208 -19.15 7.14 15.45
CA GLU A 208 -18.26 7.89 14.56
C GLU A 208 -17.06 8.51 15.29
N ASP A 209 -17.06 8.50 16.62
CA ASP A 209 -15.93 8.92 17.45
C ASP A 209 -15.12 7.71 17.96
N ALA A 210 -15.42 6.50 17.47
CA ALA A 210 -14.63 5.32 17.77
C ALA A 210 -13.17 5.51 17.33
N GLU A 211 -12.25 5.36 18.29
CA GLU A 211 -10.85 5.65 18.02
C GLU A 211 -10.18 4.59 17.17
N VAL A 212 -10.64 3.33 17.25
CA VAL A 212 -10.01 2.18 16.61
C VAL A 212 -11.03 1.11 16.21
N GLY A 213 -10.55 0.13 15.43
CA GLY A 213 -11.30 -1.06 15.01
C GLY A 213 -11.74 -1.01 13.54
N HIS A 214 -11.61 0.13 12.87
CA HIS A 214 -11.91 0.23 11.45
C HIS A 214 -10.89 -0.53 10.60
N CYS A 215 -11.38 -1.23 9.58
CA CYS A 215 -10.55 -1.91 8.60
C CYS A 215 -10.27 -0.93 7.44
N VAL A 216 -9.08 -0.31 7.45
CA VAL A 216 -8.62 0.59 6.40
C VAL A 216 -7.82 -0.22 5.38
N HIS A 217 -8.09 -0.11 4.09
CA HIS A 217 -7.37 -0.86 3.06
C HIS A 217 -6.17 -0.12 2.49
N ARG A 218 -6.26 1.20 2.26
CA ARG A 218 -5.13 2.03 1.81
C ARG A 218 -5.42 3.51 2.09
N LEU A 219 -4.39 4.26 2.48
CA LEU A 219 -4.41 5.72 2.47
C LEU A 219 -3.56 6.25 1.30
N ALA A 220 -3.94 7.42 0.79
CA ALA A 220 -3.12 8.16 -0.15
C ALA A 220 -3.23 9.67 0.11
N LEU A 221 -2.15 10.40 -0.15
CA LEU A 221 -2.11 11.86 -0.06
C LEU A 221 -1.34 12.44 -1.25
N HIS A 222 -1.60 13.70 -1.56
CA HIS A 222 -0.80 14.43 -2.55
C HIS A 222 0.32 15.22 -1.87
N PRO A 223 1.58 15.21 -2.38
CA PRO A 223 2.67 15.97 -1.78
C PRO A 223 2.44 17.48 -1.69
N SER A 224 1.64 18.07 -2.59
CA SER A 224 1.30 19.51 -2.54
C SER A 224 0.15 19.86 -1.59
N ARG A 225 -0.59 18.86 -1.09
CA ARG A 225 -1.69 19.02 -0.13
C ARG A 225 -1.65 17.89 0.92
N PRO A 226 -0.58 17.82 1.72
CA PRO A 226 -0.33 16.65 2.56
C PRO A 226 -1.30 16.49 3.75
N ASP A 227 -2.07 17.53 4.09
CA ASP A 227 -3.15 17.46 5.08
C ASP A 227 -4.50 17.00 4.47
N THR A 228 -4.59 16.87 3.14
CA THR A 228 -5.72 16.22 2.47
C THR A 228 -5.34 14.76 2.21
N LEU A 229 -6.10 13.83 2.82
CA LEU A 229 -5.90 12.39 2.63
C LEU A 229 -7.17 11.74 2.09
N PHE A 230 -6.97 10.71 1.29
CA PHE A 230 -8.02 9.84 0.77
C PHE A 230 -7.80 8.43 1.30
N MET A 231 -8.90 7.71 1.50
CA MET A 231 -8.91 6.39 2.10
C MET A 231 -9.84 5.49 1.31
N GLN A 232 -9.32 4.36 0.83
CA GLN A 232 -10.17 3.20 0.58
C GLN A 232 -10.30 2.48 1.92
N LYS A 233 -11.49 2.57 2.53
CA LYS A 233 -11.85 1.78 3.72
C LYS A 233 -12.40 0.43 3.25
N HIS A 234 -12.62 -0.51 4.18
CA HIS A 234 -13.25 -1.80 3.89
C HIS A 234 -14.50 -1.63 3.03
N TRP A 235 -15.41 -0.80 3.51
CA TRP A 235 -16.46 -0.19 2.70
C TRP A 235 -16.20 1.30 2.65
N ASP A 236 -16.56 1.93 1.53
CA ASP A 236 -16.56 3.36 1.28
C ASP A 236 -15.19 3.94 0.87
N VAL A 237 -15.26 5.01 0.09
CA VAL A 237 -14.12 5.90 -0.16
C VAL A 237 -14.29 7.15 0.71
N MET A 238 -13.29 7.45 1.52
CA MET A 238 -13.33 8.54 2.50
C MET A 238 -12.30 9.62 2.17
N ARG A 239 -12.57 10.85 2.61
CA ARG A 239 -11.66 11.99 2.52
C ARG A 239 -11.59 12.74 3.85
N THR A 240 -10.40 13.24 4.17
CA THR A 240 -10.17 14.27 5.20
C THR A 240 -9.45 15.44 4.54
N ASP A 241 -9.73 16.65 5.02
CA ASP A 241 -9.07 17.89 4.59
C ASP A 241 -8.29 18.54 5.75
N ASP A 242 -8.13 17.84 6.86
CA ASP A 242 -7.59 18.32 8.14
C ASP A 242 -6.64 17.29 8.81
N ALA A 243 -5.82 16.63 8.00
CA ALA A 243 -4.78 15.68 8.43
C ALA A 243 -5.34 14.51 9.26
N GLY A 244 -6.54 14.04 8.92
CA GLY A 244 -7.23 12.96 9.64
C GLY A 244 -8.02 13.44 10.87
N GLY A 245 -8.22 14.75 11.03
CA GLY A 245 -9.06 15.30 12.10
C GLY A 245 -10.52 14.84 12.00
N ARG A 246 -11.09 14.81 10.79
CA ARG A 246 -12.37 14.17 10.51
C ARG A 246 -12.48 13.67 9.07
N TRP A 247 -13.01 12.46 8.92
CA TRP A 247 -13.31 11.84 7.64
C TRP A 247 -14.76 12.09 7.23
N ARG A 248 -14.98 12.23 5.93
CA ARG A 248 -16.29 12.23 5.28
C ARG A 248 -16.28 11.26 4.12
N GLU A 249 -17.41 10.61 3.90
CA GLU A 249 -17.61 9.75 2.75
C GLU A 249 -17.62 10.57 1.46
N VAL A 250 -16.98 10.05 0.42
CA VAL A 250 -16.93 10.61 -0.94
C VAL A 250 -17.12 9.51 -2.00
N SER A 251 -17.77 8.40 -1.64
CA SER A 251 -18.08 7.28 -2.53
C SER A 251 -18.96 7.71 -3.71
N GLY A 252 -19.94 8.58 -3.47
CA GLY A 252 -20.75 9.21 -4.51
C GLY A 252 -21.44 8.21 -5.45
N ASN A 253 -21.14 8.28 -6.74
CA ASN A 253 -21.72 7.43 -7.79
C ASN A 253 -20.94 6.13 -8.10
N LEU A 254 -20.03 5.67 -7.23
CA LEU A 254 -19.38 4.38 -7.39
C LEU A 254 -20.42 3.23 -7.41
N PRO A 255 -20.20 2.18 -8.22
CA PRO A 255 -21.19 1.11 -8.36
C PRO A 255 -21.20 0.13 -7.17
N THR A 256 -20.11 0.10 -6.40
CA THR A 256 -19.93 -0.70 -5.18
C THR A 256 -19.13 0.11 -4.17
N ASP A 257 -19.21 -0.30 -2.91
CA ASP A 257 -18.52 0.32 -1.77
C ASP A 257 -17.21 -0.39 -1.40
N PHE A 258 -16.94 -1.58 -1.94
CA PHE A 258 -15.79 -2.40 -1.58
C PHE A 258 -14.66 -2.32 -2.61
N GLY A 259 -13.43 -2.11 -2.16
CA GLY A 259 -12.21 -2.06 -2.99
C GLY A 259 -10.96 -2.08 -2.12
N PHE A 260 -9.76 -2.13 -2.69
CA PHE A 260 -8.50 -2.12 -1.92
C PHE A 260 -7.58 -0.92 -2.20
N PRO A 261 -7.15 -0.67 -3.44
CA PRO A 261 -6.22 0.42 -3.71
C PRO A 261 -6.93 1.78 -3.76
N ILE A 262 -6.19 2.82 -3.38
CA ILE A 262 -6.47 4.20 -3.75
C ILE A 262 -5.15 4.89 -4.08
N ALA A 263 -5.13 5.70 -5.12
CA ALA A 263 -3.96 6.50 -5.51
C ALA A 263 -4.37 7.92 -5.89
N VAL A 264 -3.47 8.89 -5.70
CA VAL A 264 -3.67 10.30 -6.09
C VAL A 264 -2.75 10.61 -7.26
N HIS A 265 -3.27 11.28 -8.28
CA HIS A 265 -2.50 11.73 -9.46
C HIS A 265 -1.31 12.60 -9.05
N ALA A 266 -0.16 12.44 -9.69
CA ALA A 266 1.10 13.08 -9.27
C ALA A 266 1.13 14.61 -9.36
N HIS A 267 0.27 15.21 -10.20
CA HIS A 267 0.23 16.65 -10.45
C HIS A 267 -1.13 17.30 -10.15
N GLU A 268 -2.13 16.50 -9.79
CA GLU A 268 -3.52 16.95 -9.62
C GLU A 268 -4.03 16.45 -8.27
N PRO A 269 -3.95 17.25 -7.19
CA PRO A 269 -4.21 16.76 -5.83
C PRO A 269 -5.65 16.33 -5.55
N GLU A 270 -6.58 16.67 -6.44
CA GLU A 270 -8.01 16.28 -6.37
C GLU A 270 -8.33 15.14 -7.34
N THR A 271 -7.36 14.65 -8.11
CA THR A 271 -7.56 13.55 -9.03
C THR A 271 -7.14 12.24 -8.37
N ILE A 272 -8.10 11.35 -8.14
CA ILE A 272 -7.90 10.10 -7.40
C ILE A 272 -8.43 8.89 -8.18
N TYR A 273 -7.80 7.74 -7.95
CA TYR A 273 -8.11 6.47 -8.61
C TYR A 273 -8.47 5.40 -7.59
N VAL A 274 -9.51 4.62 -7.87
CA VAL A 274 -9.90 3.43 -7.10
C VAL A 274 -10.25 2.27 -8.04
N VAL A 275 -10.22 1.05 -7.52
CA VAL A 275 -10.67 -0.16 -8.23
C VAL A 275 -11.71 -0.90 -7.38
N PRO A 276 -12.99 -0.49 -7.45
CA PRO A 276 -14.07 -1.16 -6.74
C PRO A 276 -14.30 -2.56 -7.30
N ILE A 277 -14.60 -3.49 -6.41
CA ILE A 277 -14.96 -4.87 -6.72
C ILE A 277 -16.33 -5.21 -6.14
N THR A 278 -16.87 -6.37 -6.47
CA THR A 278 -18.29 -6.71 -6.22
C THR A 278 -18.65 -6.67 -4.74
N SER A 279 -17.81 -7.29 -3.89
CA SER A 279 -17.99 -7.33 -2.43
C SER A 279 -16.77 -7.95 -1.75
N ASP A 280 -16.72 -7.79 -0.42
CA ASP A 280 -15.85 -8.48 0.53
C ASP A 280 -15.97 -10.02 0.53
N SER A 281 -17.07 -10.55 0.01
CA SER A 281 -17.31 -11.99 -0.07
C SER A 281 -16.89 -12.59 -1.41
N LEU A 282 -17.01 -11.83 -2.51
CA LEU A 282 -16.73 -12.33 -3.85
C LEU A 282 -15.31 -12.04 -4.32
N HIS A 283 -14.70 -10.94 -3.88
CA HIS A 283 -13.30 -10.59 -4.19
C HIS A 283 -12.96 -10.57 -5.70
N TYR A 284 -13.90 -10.14 -6.54
CA TYR A 284 -13.65 -9.86 -7.96
C TYR A 284 -14.51 -8.72 -8.49
N VAL A 285 -14.08 -8.08 -9.58
CA VAL A 285 -14.74 -6.93 -10.20
C VAL A 285 -16.20 -7.17 -10.62
N MET A 286 -17.05 -6.16 -10.41
CA MET A 286 -18.48 -6.23 -10.75
C MET A 286 -18.72 -6.55 -12.24
N ASP A 287 -19.73 -7.37 -12.51
CA ASP A 287 -20.14 -7.86 -13.84
C ASP A 287 -19.07 -8.65 -14.61
N GLY A 288 -17.97 -9.04 -13.97
CA GLY A 288 -16.82 -9.61 -14.66
C GLY A 288 -16.13 -8.62 -15.60
N LYS A 289 -16.16 -7.32 -15.26
CA LYS A 289 -15.64 -6.20 -16.06
C LYS A 289 -14.64 -5.38 -15.25
N LEU A 290 -13.38 -5.38 -15.68
CA LEU A 290 -12.33 -4.61 -15.02
C LEU A 290 -12.45 -3.13 -15.38
N ARG A 291 -12.50 -2.27 -14.36
CA ARG A 291 -12.63 -0.82 -14.50
C ARG A 291 -11.81 -0.16 -13.41
N VAL A 292 -11.00 0.84 -13.77
CA VAL A 292 -10.46 1.80 -12.82
C VAL A 292 -11.44 2.97 -12.78
N TYR A 293 -11.75 3.50 -11.60
CA TYR A 293 -12.59 4.70 -11.48
C TYR A 293 -11.71 5.89 -11.13
N ARG A 294 -11.89 7.00 -11.85
CA ARG A 294 -11.23 8.27 -11.58
C ARG A 294 -12.25 9.30 -11.12
N SER A 295 -11.89 10.05 -10.09
CA SER A 295 -12.55 11.32 -9.76
C SER A 295 -11.55 12.45 -9.94
N ARG A 296 -11.99 13.60 -10.43
CA ARG A 296 -11.18 14.83 -10.55
C ARG A 296 -11.56 15.90 -9.51
N SER A 297 -12.50 15.57 -8.62
CA SER A 297 -13.06 16.45 -7.59
C SER A 297 -12.76 15.96 -6.17
N GLY A 298 -11.82 15.02 -6.03
CA GLY A 298 -11.49 14.37 -4.77
C GLY A 298 -12.60 13.45 -4.27
N GLY A 299 -13.31 12.79 -5.20
CA GLY A 299 -14.44 11.89 -4.95
C GLY A 299 -15.79 12.46 -5.40
N GLU A 300 -16.87 11.85 -4.92
CA GLU A 300 -18.30 12.12 -5.22
C GLU A 300 -18.73 11.82 -6.67
N GLN A 301 -17.95 12.27 -7.65
CA GLN A 301 -18.20 12.06 -9.07
C GLN A 301 -17.04 11.26 -9.66
N TRP A 302 -17.39 10.08 -10.16
CA TRP A 302 -16.47 9.08 -10.65
C TRP A 302 -16.82 8.69 -12.08
N GLU A 303 -15.79 8.60 -12.92
CA GLU A 303 -15.89 8.10 -14.29
C GLU A 303 -15.19 6.73 -14.40
N PRO A 304 -15.81 5.75 -15.08
CA PRO A 304 -15.16 4.47 -15.34
C PRO A 304 -14.16 4.61 -16.49
N LEU A 305 -12.91 4.25 -16.23
CA LEU A 305 -11.82 4.16 -17.18
C LEU A 305 -11.67 2.70 -17.64
N THR A 306 -12.00 2.43 -18.91
CA THR A 306 -12.15 1.06 -19.41
C THR A 306 -11.41 0.74 -20.69
N ALA A 307 -10.90 1.74 -21.41
CA ALA A 307 -10.29 1.53 -22.72
C ALA A 307 -9.04 0.64 -22.59
N GLY A 308 -9.04 -0.53 -23.24
CA GLY A 308 -7.97 -1.52 -23.13
C GLY A 308 -8.09 -2.53 -21.98
N LEU A 309 -9.08 -2.37 -21.08
CA LEU A 309 -9.35 -3.30 -19.99
C LEU A 309 -10.41 -4.36 -20.38
N PRO A 310 -10.32 -5.61 -19.87
CA PRO A 310 -11.32 -6.66 -20.14
C PRO A 310 -12.74 -6.28 -19.68
N GLN A 311 -13.69 -6.27 -20.62
CA GLN A 311 -15.10 -5.94 -20.37
C GLN A 311 -16.03 -7.18 -20.37
N SER A 312 -15.48 -8.36 -20.15
CA SER A 312 -16.23 -9.61 -19.96
C SER A 312 -15.32 -10.70 -19.39
N HIS A 313 -15.89 -11.62 -18.61
CA HIS A 313 -15.20 -12.81 -18.09
C HIS A 313 -13.91 -12.51 -17.30
N CYS A 314 -13.84 -11.35 -16.64
CA CYS A 314 -12.70 -10.95 -15.82
C CYS A 314 -13.06 -11.05 -14.34
N TYR A 315 -12.52 -12.04 -13.64
CA TYR A 315 -12.81 -12.32 -12.23
C TYR A 315 -11.56 -12.15 -11.36
N VAL A 316 -10.94 -10.97 -11.47
CA VAL A 316 -9.72 -10.63 -10.73
C VAL A 316 -10.00 -9.64 -9.63
N ASN A 317 -9.10 -9.59 -8.66
CA ASN A 317 -8.99 -8.55 -7.64
C ASN A 317 -7.75 -7.67 -7.94
N VAL A 318 -7.74 -6.45 -7.40
CA VAL A 318 -6.55 -5.58 -7.32
C VAL A 318 -6.31 -5.31 -5.85
N LEU A 319 -5.16 -5.71 -5.33
CA LEU A 319 -4.83 -5.59 -3.91
C LEU A 319 -4.35 -4.19 -3.54
N ARG A 320 -4.31 -3.90 -2.23
CA ARG A 320 -4.08 -2.57 -1.65
C ARG A 320 -2.78 -1.89 -2.11
N ASP A 321 -1.70 -2.65 -2.21
CA ASP A 321 -0.38 -2.17 -2.66
C ASP A 321 -0.12 -2.42 -4.15
N ALA A 322 -1.12 -2.94 -4.88
CA ALA A 322 -0.99 -3.30 -6.29
C ALA A 322 -1.44 -2.18 -7.24
N MET A 323 -1.30 -0.91 -6.84
CA MET A 323 -1.52 0.26 -7.68
C MET A 323 -0.51 1.37 -7.33
N ALA A 324 0.07 1.98 -8.36
CA ALA A 324 1.02 3.10 -8.22
C ALA A 324 0.88 4.10 -9.36
N VAL A 325 1.42 5.31 -9.14
CA VAL A 325 1.46 6.40 -10.13
C VAL A 325 2.88 6.92 -10.29
N ASP A 326 3.30 7.23 -11.53
CA ASP A 326 4.59 7.89 -11.77
C ASP A 326 4.47 9.42 -11.75
N THR A 327 5.61 10.10 -11.78
CA THR A 327 5.71 11.57 -11.72
C THR A 327 6.11 12.20 -13.05
N LEU A 328 6.02 11.48 -14.18
CA LEU A 328 6.22 12.08 -15.50
C LEU A 328 5.11 13.09 -15.81
N ASP A 329 5.36 14.04 -16.71
CA ASP A 329 4.42 15.12 -17.04
C ASP A 329 3.02 14.60 -17.37
N GLU A 330 2.93 13.57 -18.23
CA GLU A 330 1.74 12.75 -18.37
C GLU A 330 1.78 11.66 -17.31
N CYS A 331 1.04 11.85 -16.20
CA CYS A 331 1.05 10.93 -15.07
C CYS A 331 0.71 9.50 -15.52
N GLY A 332 1.64 8.57 -15.30
CA GLY A 332 1.39 7.15 -15.52
C GLY A 332 0.60 6.55 -14.37
N VAL A 333 -0.24 5.57 -14.67
CA VAL A 333 -0.99 4.79 -13.67
C VAL A 333 -0.78 3.31 -13.95
N TYR A 334 -0.45 2.56 -12.90
CA TYR A 334 -0.09 1.15 -12.99
C TYR A 334 -0.87 0.36 -11.97
N PHE A 335 -1.31 -0.85 -12.34
CA PHE A 335 -1.87 -1.76 -11.35
C PHE A 335 -1.67 -3.23 -11.71
N GLY A 336 -1.58 -4.06 -10.68
CA GLY A 336 -1.43 -5.50 -10.76
C GLY A 336 -2.69 -6.22 -10.30
N THR A 337 -2.96 -7.38 -10.88
CA THR A 337 -4.17 -8.15 -10.57
C THR A 337 -3.85 -9.49 -9.92
N SER A 338 -4.80 -10.04 -9.18
CA SER A 338 -4.72 -11.40 -8.65
C SER A 338 -4.68 -12.48 -9.75
N GLY A 339 -5.02 -12.12 -10.98
CA GLY A 339 -4.91 -12.98 -12.17
C GLY A 339 -3.54 -12.97 -12.84
N GLY A 340 -2.57 -12.19 -12.33
CA GLY A 340 -1.22 -12.16 -12.87
C GLY A 340 -0.99 -11.20 -14.03
N GLN A 341 -1.95 -10.30 -14.30
CA GLN A 341 -1.76 -9.21 -15.26
C GLN A 341 -1.23 -7.96 -14.55
N VAL A 342 -0.34 -7.23 -15.23
CA VAL A 342 0.06 -5.86 -14.87
C VAL A 342 -0.36 -4.94 -16.01
N TYR A 343 -1.13 -3.91 -15.68
CA TYR A 343 -1.61 -2.90 -16.62
C TYR A 343 -0.87 -1.59 -16.41
N ALA A 344 -0.62 -0.88 -17.51
CA ALA A 344 -0.07 0.46 -17.53
C ALA A 344 -0.96 1.38 -18.36
N SER A 345 -1.11 2.60 -17.87
CA SER A 345 -1.58 3.75 -18.62
C SER A 345 -0.47 4.81 -18.59
N ALA A 346 -0.19 5.41 -19.74
CA ALA A 346 0.74 6.52 -19.87
C ALA A 346 0.02 7.88 -19.99
N ASP A 347 -1.32 7.87 -19.89
CA ASP A 347 -2.22 8.98 -20.19
C ASP A 347 -3.26 9.20 -19.06
N SER A 348 -2.80 9.13 -17.80
CA SER A 348 -3.65 9.37 -16.62
C SER A 348 -4.90 8.47 -16.54
N GLY A 349 -4.78 7.24 -17.03
CA GLY A 349 -5.80 6.21 -17.03
C GLY A 349 -6.77 6.25 -18.21
N ASP A 350 -6.62 7.16 -19.17
CA ASP A 350 -7.55 7.27 -20.31
C ASP A 350 -7.49 6.03 -21.23
N SER A 351 -6.33 5.37 -21.34
CA SER A 351 -6.18 4.08 -22.00
C SER A 351 -5.17 3.16 -21.29
N TRP A 352 -5.39 1.84 -21.43
CA TRP A 352 -4.63 0.83 -20.71
C TRP A 352 -4.04 -0.23 -21.64
N THR A 353 -2.81 -0.64 -21.34
CA THR A 353 -2.12 -1.76 -21.98
C THR A 353 -1.73 -2.78 -20.93
N ALA A 354 -1.99 -4.06 -21.20
CA ALA A 354 -1.45 -5.16 -20.39
C ALA A 354 0.03 -5.37 -20.74
N ILE A 355 0.94 -4.82 -19.93
CA ILE A 355 2.39 -4.86 -20.14
C ILE A 355 3.02 -6.17 -19.66
N ALA A 356 2.32 -6.90 -18.80
CA ALA A 356 2.62 -8.28 -18.46
C ALA A 356 1.34 -9.10 -18.32
N ARG A 357 1.43 -10.39 -18.68
CA ARG A 357 0.38 -11.39 -18.56
C ARG A 357 0.97 -12.67 -17.97
N ASP A 358 0.12 -13.46 -17.33
CA ASP A 358 0.46 -14.80 -16.84
C ASP A 358 1.57 -14.82 -15.77
N LEU A 359 1.76 -13.72 -15.04
CA LEU A 359 2.55 -13.72 -13.81
C LEU A 359 1.81 -14.49 -12.70
N PRO A 360 2.50 -14.87 -11.61
CA PRO A 360 1.81 -15.27 -10.39
C PRO A 360 0.91 -14.12 -9.87
N PRO A 361 -0.08 -14.40 -9.01
CA PRO A 361 -0.94 -13.37 -8.44
C PRO A 361 -0.13 -12.20 -7.86
N VAL A 362 -0.40 -11.00 -8.34
CA VAL A 362 0.33 -9.79 -7.95
C VAL A 362 -0.12 -9.34 -6.55
N LEU A 363 0.85 -9.03 -5.71
CA LEU A 363 0.66 -8.54 -4.33
C LEU A 363 0.90 -7.04 -4.23
N SER A 364 1.94 -6.55 -4.91
CA SER A 364 2.29 -5.13 -4.92
C SER A 364 2.81 -4.67 -6.28
N VAL A 365 2.67 -3.38 -6.56
CA VAL A 365 3.26 -2.67 -7.70
C VAL A 365 3.74 -1.32 -7.19
N GLU A 366 5.05 -1.09 -7.22
CA GLU A 366 5.66 0.23 -6.98
C GLU A 366 6.31 0.74 -8.26
N VAL A 367 6.50 2.06 -8.37
CA VAL A 367 7.06 2.71 -9.57
C VAL A 367 8.15 3.71 -9.23
N GLN A 368 9.19 3.76 -10.06
CA GLN A 368 10.24 4.77 -10.02
C GLN A 368 10.42 5.40 -11.39
N VAL A 369 10.55 6.73 -11.41
CA VAL A 369 11.05 7.48 -12.56
C VAL A 369 12.57 7.54 -12.47
N LEU A 370 13.25 7.13 -13.53
CA LEU A 370 14.70 7.06 -13.64
C LEU A 370 15.25 8.18 -14.55
N PRO A 371 16.46 8.72 -14.30
CA PRO A 371 17.05 9.82 -15.06
C PRO A 371 17.55 9.49 -16.49
#